data_AF-A0A832VHT7-F1
#
_entry.id   AF-A0A832VHT7-F1
#
_cell.length_a   1.000
_cell.length_b   1.000
_cell.length_c   1.000
_cell.angle_alpha   90.00
_cell.angle_beta   90.00
_cell.angle_gamma   90.00
#
_symmetry.space_group_name_H-M   'P 1'
#
loop_
_entity.id
_entity.type
_entity.pdbx_description
1 polymer ?
#
loop_
_entity_poly.entity_id
_entity_poly.type
_entity_poly.pdbx_seq_one_letter_code
_entity_poly.pdbx_strand_id
1 'polypeptide(L)'
;TKTGTPIILYRQTLEEEEDSYEEIVCSLTDKHVIEQLVVSGGGIPPTFRQQMIYTLDEFPQRLIRKSKDLFLQTIELLEEQMN
;
A
#
# COMPACT_ATOMS: atom_id res chain seq x y z
N THR A 1 -12.96 -3.29 -15.31
CA THR A 1 -13.68 -3.65 -14.07
C THR A 1 -13.58 -2.48 -13.11
N LYS A 2 -14.67 -1.72 -12.89
CA LYS A 2 -14.70 -0.67 -11.86
C LYS A 2 -15.24 -1.28 -10.58
N THR A 3 -14.39 -2.02 -9.87
CA THR A 3 -14.70 -2.29 -8.47
C THR A 3 -14.42 -0.98 -7.74
N GLY A 4 -15.43 -0.36 -7.12
CA GLY A 4 -15.24 0.79 -6.21
C GLY A 4 -14.41 0.45 -4.96
N THR A 5 -13.67 -0.65 -5.01
CA THR A 5 -12.80 -1.21 -4.00
C THR A 5 -11.36 -1.00 -4.47
N PRO A 6 -10.54 -0.28 -3.69
CA PRO A 6 -9.12 -0.10 -4.01
C PRO A 6 -8.40 -1.45 -4.16
N ILE A 7 -7.47 -1.54 -5.11
CA ILE A 7 -6.58 -2.69 -5.27
C ILE A 7 -5.44 -2.52 -4.28
N ILE A 8 -5.21 -3.50 -3.41
CA ILE A 8 -4.05 -3.47 -2.51
C ILE A 8 -2.83 -3.89 -3.31
N LEU A 9 -1.91 -2.95 -3.55
CA LEU A 9 -0.68 -3.18 -4.31
C LEU A 9 0.33 -3.99 -3.50
N TYR A 10 0.51 -3.62 -2.23
CA TYR A 10 1.35 -4.37 -1.30
C TYR A 10 1.02 -4.01 0.16
N ARG A 11 1.43 -4.91 1.06
CA ARG A 11 1.49 -4.68 2.51
C ARG A 11 2.91 -4.94 2.99
N GLN A 12 3.40 -4.10 3.90
CA GLN A 12 4.73 -4.25 4.46
C GLN A 12 4.65 -4.03 5.97
N THR A 13 4.84 -5.09 6.76
CA THR A 13 5.03 -4.98 8.20
C THR A 13 6.33 -4.23 8.51
N LEU A 14 6.28 -3.23 9.38
CA LEU A 14 7.45 -2.52 9.89
C LEU A 14 7.85 -3.02 11.28
N GLU A 15 6.87 -3.24 12.15
CA GLU A 15 7.08 -3.67 13.53
C GLU A 15 5.89 -4.53 14.00
N GLU A 16 6.21 -5.59 14.75
CA GLU A 16 5.24 -6.50 15.35
C GLU A 16 5.72 -6.83 16.77
N GLU A 17 5.08 -6.22 17.76
CA GLU A 17 5.22 -6.52 19.19
C GLU A 17 3.94 -7.24 19.69
N GLU A 18 4.01 -7.91 20.85
CA GLU A 18 2.92 -8.74 21.39
C GLU A 18 1.55 -8.02 21.41
N ASP A 19 1.56 -6.70 21.60
CA ASP A 19 0.36 -5.86 21.66
C ASP A 19 0.33 -4.76 20.57
N SER A 20 1.25 -4.70 19.61
CA SER A 20 1.35 -3.57 18.67
C SER A 20 1.79 -4.02 17.29
N TYR A 21 1.06 -3.60 16.26
CA TYR A 21 1.33 -3.93 14.86
C TYR A 21 1.39 -2.64 14.03
N GLU A 22 2.50 -2.45 13.33
CA GLU A 22 2.70 -1.35 12.41
C GLU A 22 2.98 -1.87 11.00
N GLU A 23 2.20 -1.40 10.03
CA GLU A 23 2.35 -1.77 8.62
C GLU A 23 2.17 -0.58 7.68
N ILE A 24 2.73 -0.72 6.49
CA ILE A 24 2.41 0.09 5.33
C ILE A 24 1.40 -0.66 4.48
N VAL A 25 0.26 -0.04 4.19
CA VAL A 25 -0.73 -0.50 3.21
C VAL A 25 -0.69 0.42 2.00
N CYS A 26 -0.35 -0.11 0.83
CA CYS A 26 -0.36 0.65 -0.42
C CYS A 26 -1.55 0.21 -1.28
N SER A 27 -2.40 1.16 -1.66
CA SER A 27 -3.62 0.88 -2.43
C SER A 27 -3.73 1.75 -3.68
N LEU A 28 -4.21 1.16 -4.77
CA LEU A 28 -4.55 1.82 -6.02
C LEU A 28 -6.06 2.06 -6.07
N THR A 29 -6.42 3.31 -6.33
CA THR A 29 -7.78 3.76 -6.62
C THR A 29 -7.92 4.16 -8.09
N ASP A 30 -9.11 4.56 -8.52
CA ASP A 30 -9.36 5.06 -9.89
C ASP A 30 -8.41 6.18 -10.34
N LYS A 31 -7.87 6.99 -9.41
CA LYS A 31 -7.12 8.21 -9.73
C LYS A 31 -5.78 8.34 -9.03
N HIS A 32 -5.58 7.64 -7.92
CA HIS A 32 -4.43 7.84 -7.05
C HIS A 32 -3.94 6.52 -6.47
N VAL A 33 -2.66 6.51 -6.11
CA VAL A 33 -2.09 5.53 -5.22
C VAL A 33 -1.97 6.14 -3.83
N ILE A 34 -2.39 5.41 -2.80
CA ILE A 34 -2.39 5.86 -1.41
C ILE A 34 -1.51 4.88 -0.61
N GLU A 35 -0.43 5.40 -0.02
CA GLU A 35 0.44 4.66 0.90
C GLU A 35 0.14 5.11 2.33
N GLN A 36 -0.33 4.18 3.17
CA GLN A 36 -0.84 4.45 4.50
C GLN A 36 0.00 3.71 5.54
N LEU A 37 0.47 4.43 6.54
CA LEU A 37 1.06 3.84 7.73
C LEU A 37 -0.05 3.56 8.73
N VAL A 38 -0.35 2.28 8.93
CA VAL A 38 -1.42 1.78 9.79
C VAL A 38 -0.79 1.25 11.08
N VAL A 39 -1.33 1.68 12.21
CA VAL A 39 -0.97 1.16 13.53
C VAL A 39 -2.21 0.55 14.16
N SER A 40 -2.08 -0.67 14.70
CA SER A 40 -3.15 -1.39 15.38
C SER A 40 -2.60 -2.15 16.60
N GLY A 41 -3.46 -2.47 17.58
CA GLY A 41 -3.06 -3.24 18.78
C GLY A 41 -3.24 -2.46 20.10
N GLY A 42 -2.97 -3.12 21.23
CA GLY A 42 -2.87 -2.48 22.54
C GLY A 42 -4.21 -1.96 23.08
N GLY A 43 -5.32 -2.53 22.59
CA GLY A 43 -6.67 -2.03 22.84
C GLY A 43 -7.04 -0.77 22.04
N ILE A 44 -6.17 -0.32 21.12
CA ILE A 44 -6.41 0.84 20.26
C ILE A 44 -6.99 0.37 18.92
N PRO A 45 -8.09 0.97 18.44
CA PRO A 45 -8.60 0.66 17.10
C PRO A 45 -7.56 1.03 16.03
N PRO A 46 -7.49 0.30 14.91
CA PRO A 46 -6.58 0.62 13.82
C PRO A 46 -6.69 2.10 13.42
N THR A 47 -5.55 2.77 13.33
CA THR A 47 -5.47 4.20 12.98
C THR A 47 -4.43 4.45 11.90
N PHE A 48 -4.67 5.48 11.09
CA PHE A 48 -3.71 5.95 10.11
C PHE A 48 -2.77 6.96 10.77
N ARG A 49 -1.52 6.56 10.98
CA ARG A 49 -0.48 7.47 11.51
C ARG A 49 0.01 8.45 10.45
N GLN A 50 0.04 8.01 9.19
CA GLN A 50 0.45 8.83 8.05
C GLN A 50 -0.21 8.33 6.76
N GLN A 51 -0.51 9.27 5.85
CA GLN A 51 -0.99 8.94 4.51
C GLN A 51 -0.24 9.79 3.47
N MET A 52 0.23 9.14 2.42
CA MET A 52 0.84 9.79 1.26
C MET A 52 0.01 9.46 0.03
N ILE A 53 -0.37 10.49 -0.74
CA ILE A 53 -1.17 10.36 -1.95
C ILE A 53 -0.28 10.68 -3.14
N TYR A 54 -0.29 9.80 -4.13
CA TYR A 54 0.47 9.95 -5.37
C TYR A 54 -0.47 9.89 -6.57
N THR A 55 -0.14 10.66 -7.60
CA THR A 55 -0.73 10.44 -8.91
C THR A 55 -0.19 9.15 -9.54
N LEU A 56 -0.92 8.63 -10.53
CA LEU A 56 -0.51 7.41 -11.24
C LEU A 56 0.82 7.56 -11.99
N ASP A 57 1.19 8.78 -12.39
CA ASP A 57 2.44 9.07 -13.10
C ASP A 57 3.64 9.17 -12.14
N GLU A 58 3.41 9.70 -10.93
CA GLU A 58 4.46 9.89 -9.92
C GLU A 58 4.83 8.60 -9.19
N PHE A 59 3.83 7.75 -8.92
CA PHE A 59 4.01 6.57 -8.07
C PHE A 59 5.05 5.57 -8.63
N PRO A 60 5.04 5.19 -9.93
CA PRO A 60 6.02 4.27 -10.49
C PRO A 60 7.47 4.76 -10.30
N GLN A 61 7.70 6.06 -10.52
CA GLN A 61 9.01 6.69 -10.37
C GLN A 61 9.50 6.69 -8.92
N ARG A 62 8.57 6.83 -7.97
CA ARG A 62 8.88 6.73 -6.54
C ARG A 62 9.15 5.28 -6.13
N LEU A 63 8.31 4.35 -6.56
CA LEU A 63 8.38 2.94 -6.15
C LEU A 63 9.68 2.30 -6.63
N ILE A 64 10.08 2.52 -7.89
CA ILE A 64 11.34 1.96 -8.42
C ILE A 64 12.59 2.49 -7.70
N ARG A 65 12.54 3.73 -7.18
CA ARG A 65 13.62 4.32 -6.35
C ARG A 65 13.61 3.76 -4.93
N LYS A 66 12.44 3.39 -4.40
CA LYS A 66 12.27 2.78 -3.07
C LYS A 66 12.74 1.34 -3.07
N SER A 67 12.27 0.53 -4.03
CA SER A 67 12.65 -0.87 -4.18
C SER A 67 12.26 -1.39 -5.57
N LYS A 68 13.23 -1.96 -6.28
CA LYS A 68 13.01 -2.59 -7.59
C LYS A 68 12.15 -3.85 -7.47
N ASP A 69 12.31 -4.62 -6.40
CA ASP A 69 11.59 -5.88 -6.21
C ASP A 69 10.10 -5.61 -5.95
N LEU A 70 9.79 -4.63 -5.08
CA LEU A 70 8.41 -4.18 -4.85
C LEU A 70 7.76 -3.62 -6.12
N PHE A 71 8.55 -2.94 -6.96
CA PHE A 71 8.06 -2.46 -8.25
C PHE A 71 7.64 -3.63 -9.15
N LEU A 72 8.49 -4.65 -9.29
CA LEU A 72 8.19 -5.83 -10.11
C LEU A 72 6.97 -6.59 -9.58
N GLN A 73 6.90 -6.83 -8.27
CA GLN A 73 5.74 -7.48 -7.64
C GLN A 73 4.42 -6.73 -7.90
N THR A 74 4.48 -5.39 -7.88
CA THR A 74 3.31 -4.55 -8.17
C THR A 74 2.85 -4.70 -9.63
N ILE A 75 3.79 -4.82 -10.57
CA ILE A 75 3.45 -5.05 -11.98
C ILE A 75 2.82 -6.42 -12.17
N GLU A 76 3.43 -7.48 -11.62
CA GLU A 76 2.92 -8.85 -11.68
C GLU A 76 1.48 -8.94 -11.14
N LEU A 77 1.23 -8.35 -9.97
CA LEU A 77 -0.12 -8.26 -9.39
C LEU A 77 -1.13 -7.57 -10.32
N LEU A 78 -0.75 -6.43 -10.90
CA LEU A 78 -1.66 -5.67 -11.76
C LEU A 78 -1.95 -6.42 -13.07
N GLU A 79 -0.97 -7.11 -13.63
CA GLU A 79 -1.15 -7.99 -14.79
C GLU A 79 -2.12 -9.13 -14.47
N GLU A 80 -1.99 -9.77 -13.31
CA GLU A 80 -2.92 -10.81 -12.86
C GLU A 80 -4.35 -10.30 -12.69
N GLN A 81 -4.55 -9.08 -12.17
CA GLN A 81 -5.87 -8.48 -11.97
C GLN A 81 -6.54 -8.04 -13.29
N MET A 82 -5.78 -7.88 -14.36
CA MET A 82 -6.26 -7.44 -15.68
C MET A 82 -6.55 -8.60 -16.64
N ASN A 83 -6.13 -9.82 -16.30
CA ASN A 83 -6.44 -11.06 -17.01
C ASN A 83 -7.79 -11.66 -16.55
#